data_AF-A0A838TI31-F1
#
_entry.id   AF-A0A838TI31-F1
#
_cell.length_a   1.000
_cell.length_b   1.000
_cell.length_c   1.000
_cell.angle_alpha   90.00
_cell.angle_beta   90.00
_cell.angle_gamma   90.00
#
_symmetry.space_group_name_H-M   'P 1'
#
loop_
_entity.id
_entity.type
_entity.pdbx_description
1 polymer ?
#
loop_
_entity_poly.entity_id
_entity_poly.type
_entity_poly.pdbx_seq_one_letter_code
_entity_poly.pdbx_strand_id
1 'polypeptide(L)'
;MKPILQTAAILTTALSFATNASAKVASQGANGFIVTHEADVPVEPRAAYDAFVNIGPWWNEAHSFSGAAKNISIEPKAGGCWCET
;
A
#
# COMPACT_ATOMS: atom_id res chain seq x y z
N MET A 1 -15.75 12.98 39.20
CA MET A 1 -15.27 11.58 39.33
C MET A 1 -16.02 10.61 38.42
N LYS A 2 -17.34 10.50 38.50
CA LYS A 2 -18.18 9.69 37.58
C LYS A 2 -17.96 9.93 36.06
N PRO A 3 -17.88 11.17 35.55
CA PRO A 3 -17.67 11.39 34.12
C PRO A 3 -16.30 10.90 33.65
N ILE A 4 -15.25 11.09 34.45
CA ILE A 4 -13.87 10.64 34.15
C ILE A 4 -13.79 9.10 34.13
N LEU A 5 -14.49 8.43 35.07
CA LEU A 5 -14.59 6.97 35.07
C LEU A 5 -15.30 6.43 33.83
N GLN A 6 -16.34 7.12 33.36
CA GLN A 6 -17.09 6.75 32.16
C GLN A 6 -16.29 6.97 30.88
N THR A 7 -15.53 8.07 30.73
CA THR A 7 -14.66 8.27 29.57
C THR A 7 -13.51 7.28 29.52
N ALA A 8 -12.93 6.92 30.67
CA ALA A 8 -11.87 5.92 30.74
C ALA A 8 -12.36 4.53 30.29
N ALA A 9 -13.59 4.14 30.66
CA ALA A 9 -14.20 2.87 30.27
C ALA A 9 -14.53 2.80 28.77
N ILE A 10 -14.98 3.90 28.16
CA ILE A 10 -15.26 3.95 26.71
C ILE A 10 -13.95 3.85 25.91
N LEU A 11 -12.89 4.52 26.35
CA LEU A 11 -11.59 4.49 25.66
C LEU A 11 -10.94 3.09 25.70
N THR A 12 -11.02 2.39 26.84
CA THR A 12 -10.52 1.00 26.97
C THR A 12 -11.30 0.01 26.11
N THR A 13 -12.62 0.21 25.95
CA THR A 13 -13.45 -0.65 25.10
C THR A 13 -13.11 -0.48 23.62
N ALA A 14 -12.82 0.74 23.15
CA ALA A 14 -12.48 1.00 21.75
C ALA A 14 -11.11 0.41 21.33
N LEU A 15 -10.12 0.41 22.23
CA LEU A 15 -8.81 -0.22 22.01
C LEU A 15 -8.87 -1.74 21.88
N SER A 16 -9.95 -2.37 22.37
CA SER A 16 -10.10 -3.83 22.37
C SER A 16 -10.57 -4.40 21.02
N PHE A 17 -11.02 -3.54 20.10
CA PHE A 17 -11.49 -3.93 18.75
C PHE A 17 -10.42 -3.76 17.66
N ALA A 18 -9.14 -3.69 18.01
CA ALA A 18 -8.08 -3.67 17.01
C ALA A 18 -8.09 -5.01 16.24
N THR A 19 -8.68 -5.00 15.04
CA THR A 19 -8.62 -6.14 14.13
C THR A 19 -7.18 -6.33 13.70
N ASN A 20 -6.60 -7.49 13.97
CA ASN A 20 -5.29 -7.83 13.43
C ASN A 20 -5.43 -7.89 11.90
N ALA A 21 -4.72 -7.00 11.20
CA ALA A 21 -4.58 -7.10 9.75
C ALA A 21 -3.78 -8.39 9.47
N SER A 22 -4.46 -9.44 9.00
CA SER A 22 -3.81 -10.70 8.62
C SER A 22 -3.51 -10.66 7.13
N ALA A 23 -2.23 -10.62 6.77
CA ALA A 23 -1.77 -10.81 5.40
C ALA A 23 -1.23 -12.23 5.25
N LYS A 24 -1.61 -12.91 4.17
CA LYS A 24 -1.10 -14.25 3.87
C LYS A 24 0.37 -14.17 3.43
N VAL A 25 1.26 -14.74 4.23
CA VAL A 25 2.65 -14.99 3.83
C VAL A 25 2.69 -16.29 3.02
N ALA A 26 3.00 -16.19 1.72
CA ALA A 26 2.99 -17.33 0.82
C ALA A 26 4.20 -18.26 1.05
N SER A 27 5.33 -17.72 1.49
CA SER A 27 6.56 -18.45 1.84
C SER A 27 7.50 -17.55 2.66
N GLN A 28 8.35 -18.13 3.51
CA GLN A 28 9.38 -17.40 4.28
C GLN A 28 10.66 -18.25 4.39
N GLY A 29 11.82 -17.57 4.33
CA GLY A 29 13.13 -18.15 4.56
C GLY A 29 14.12 -17.11 5.10
N ALA A 30 15.38 -17.49 5.27
CA ALA A 30 16.40 -16.62 5.87
C ALA A 30 16.60 -15.28 5.15
N ASN A 31 16.33 -15.24 3.84
CA ASN A 31 16.59 -14.08 2.99
C ASN A 31 15.34 -13.28 2.64
N GLY A 32 14.17 -13.62 3.21
CA GLY A 32 12.94 -12.89 2.95
C GLY A 32 11.67 -13.74 3.01
N PHE A 33 10.57 -13.13 2.59
CA PHE A 33 9.26 -13.75 2.53
C PHE A 33 8.49 -13.24 1.31
N ILE A 34 7.46 -13.98 0.92
CA ILE A 34 6.62 -13.65 -0.23
C ILE A 34 5.24 -13.22 0.26
N VAL A 35 4.78 -12.08 -0.22
CA VAL A 35 3.41 -11.60 -0.07
C VAL A 35 2.80 -11.50 -1.47
N THR A 36 1.55 -11.91 -1.59
CA THR A 36 0.77 -11.81 -2.84
C THR A 36 -0.38 -10.84 -2.61
N HIS A 37 -0.53 -9.87 -3.50
CA HIS A 37 -1.65 -8.93 -3.53
C HIS A 37 -2.41 -9.12 -4.83
N GLU A 38 -3.71 -9.42 -4.71
CA GLU A 38 -4.63 -9.58 -5.84
C GLU A 38 -5.85 -8.70 -5.60
N ALA A 39 -6.28 -8.02 -6.66
CA ALA A 39 -7.47 -7.19 -6.64
C ALA A 39 -8.12 -7.21 -8.02
N ASP A 40 -9.44 -7.44 -8.05
CA ASP A 40 -10.22 -7.31 -9.27
C ASP A 40 -10.52 -5.83 -9.54
N VAL A 41 -10.33 -5.41 -10.80
CA VAL A 41 -10.62 -4.05 -11.25
C VAL A 41 -11.68 -4.08 -12.36
N PRO A 42 -12.64 -3.15 -12.39
CA PRO A 42 -13.73 -3.14 -13.36
C PRO A 42 -13.31 -2.51 -14.70
N VAL A 43 -12.15 -2.90 -15.23
CA VAL A 43 -11.60 -2.38 -16.49
C VAL A 43 -10.96 -3.50 -17.30
N GLU A 44 -10.87 -3.31 -18.62
CA GLU A 44 -10.21 -4.27 -19.52
C GLU A 44 -8.72 -4.44 -19.18
N PRO A 45 -8.13 -5.64 -19.40
CA PRO A 45 -6.74 -5.93 -19.02
C PRO A 45 -5.71 -4.93 -19.56
N ARG A 46 -5.90 -4.45 -20.79
CA ARG A 46 -5.01 -3.45 -21.39
C ARG A 46 -5.08 -2.11 -20.66
N ALA A 47 -6.29 -1.66 -20.31
CA ALA A 47 -6.49 -0.42 -19.58
C ALA A 47 -5.93 -0.51 -18.15
N ALA A 48 -6.09 -1.66 -17.48
CA ALA A 48 -5.46 -1.91 -16.17
C ALA A 48 -3.93 -1.81 -16.28
N TYR A 49 -3.33 -2.45 -17.29
CA TYR A 49 -1.88 -2.41 -17.50
C TYR A 49 -1.38 -1.00 -17.81
N ASP A 50 -2.06 -0.26 -18.70
CA ASP A 50 -1.68 1.10 -19.07
C ASP A 50 -1.77 2.06 -17.88
N ALA A 51 -2.79 1.90 -17.02
CA ALA A 51 -2.91 2.65 -15.76
C ALA A 51 -1.81 2.27 -14.75
N PHE A 52 -1.45 0.98 -14.66
CA PHE A 52 -0.38 0.52 -13.79
C PHE A 52 0.98 1.09 -14.18
N VAL A 53 1.34 1.08 -15.48
CA VAL A 53 2.63 1.63 -15.93
C VAL A 53 2.69 3.16 -15.88
N ASN A 54 1.53 3.83 -15.97
CA ASN A 54 1.41 5.27 -15.71
C ASN A 54 1.41 5.54 -14.20
N ILE A 55 2.59 5.45 -13.59
CA ILE A 55 2.80 5.41 -12.13
C ILE A 55 2.51 6.72 -11.39
N GLY A 56 2.86 7.87 -11.98
CA GLY A 56 2.83 9.17 -11.31
C GLY A 56 1.49 9.53 -10.64
N PRO A 57 0.32 9.29 -11.28
CA PRO A 57 -0.99 9.60 -10.69
C PRO A 57 -1.38 8.82 -9.43
N TRP A 58 -0.81 7.64 -9.16
CA TRP A 58 -1.24 6.78 -8.06
C TRP A 58 -0.14 6.46 -7.05
N TRP A 59 1.12 6.77 -7.38
CA TRP A 59 2.22 6.57 -6.44
C TRP A 59 2.14 7.54 -5.27
N ASN A 60 2.47 7.06 -4.08
CA ASN A 60 2.54 7.90 -2.90
C ASN A 60 3.85 8.71 -2.92
N GLU A 61 3.74 10.03 -2.93
CA GLU A 61 4.89 10.96 -2.97
C GLU A 61 5.87 10.74 -1.81
N ALA A 62 5.41 10.28 -0.64
CA ALA A 62 6.26 9.97 0.51
C ALA A 62 7.23 8.81 0.23
N HIS A 63 6.99 8.02 -0.81
CA HIS A 63 7.82 6.90 -1.26
C HIS A 63 8.58 7.23 -2.55
N SER A 64 8.92 8.50 -2.74
CA SER A 64 9.69 9.02 -3.87
C SER A 64 10.95 9.72 -3.36
N PHE A 65 12.08 9.65 -4.08
CA PHE A 65 13.32 10.33 -3.70
C PHE A 65 13.23 11.85 -3.87
N SER A 66 12.50 12.30 -4.89
CA SER A 66 12.24 13.72 -5.20
C SER A 66 11.18 14.34 -4.28
N GLY A 67 10.39 13.52 -3.60
CA GLY A 67 9.20 13.96 -2.86
C GLY A 67 8.02 14.31 -3.78
N ALA A 68 8.06 13.97 -5.07
CA ALA A 68 6.99 14.23 -6.03
C ALA A 68 6.72 13.02 -6.94
N ALA A 69 5.56 12.39 -6.81
CA ALA A 69 5.22 11.17 -7.58
C ALA A 69 5.18 11.42 -9.09
N LYS A 70 4.81 12.63 -9.52
CA LYS A 70 4.80 13.03 -10.94
C LYS A 70 6.17 12.92 -11.63
N ASN A 71 7.25 12.85 -10.85
CA ASN A 71 8.61 12.72 -11.37
C ASN A 71 9.00 11.26 -11.61
N ILE A 72 8.20 10.29 -11.16
CA ILE A 72 8.43 8.86 -11.35
C ILE A 72 7.89 8.43 -12.70
N SER A 73 8.70 7.66 -13.44
CA SER A 73 8.30 7.03 -14.70
C SER A 73 8.85 5.61 -14.82
N ILE A 74 8.09 4.74 -15.50
CA ILE A 74 8.49 3.37 -15.83
C ILE A 74 8.55 3.22 -17.34
N GLU A 75 9.66 2.70 -17.84
CA GLU A 75 9.72 2.16 -19.20
C GLU A 75 9.40 0.65 -19.15
N PRO A 76 8.25 0.19 -19.67
CA PRO A 76 7.76 -1.17 -19.48
C PRO A 76 8.46 -2.18 -20.42
N LYS A 77 9.78 -2.31 -20.27
CA LYS A 77 10.62 -3.30 -20.95
C LYS A 77 11.66 -3.86 -19.98
N ALA A 78 12.17 -5.06 -20.25
CA ALA A 78 13.25 -5.62 -19.46
C ALA A 78 14.49 -4.71 -19.48
N GLY A 79 14.99 -4.34 -18.29
CA GLY A 79 16.08 -3.37 -18.15
C GLY A 79 15.71 -1.92 -18.51
N GLY A 80 14.42 -1.63 -18.70
CA GLY A 80 13.92 -0.27 -18.86
C GLY A 80 14.07 0.56 -17.58
N CYS A 81 13.91 1.87 -17.70
CA CYS A 81 14.09 2.76 -16.56
C CYS A 81 12.95 2.63 -15.53
N TRP A 82 13.33 2.61 -14.26
CA TRP A 82 12.55 3.22 -13.19
C TRP A 82 13.22 4.54 -12.86
N CYS A 83 12.72 5.61 -13.45
CA CYS A 83 13.37 6.92 -13.43
C CYS A 83 12.64 7.84 -12.47
N GLU A 84 13.40 8.66 -11.78
CA GLU A 84 12.87 9.77 -10.99
C GLU A 84 13.69 11.02 -11.31
N THR A 85 13.01 12.10 -11.75
CA THR A 85 13.65 13.34 -12.25
C THR A 85 13.55 14.52 -11.30
#